data_AF-A0A2M7ICZ0-F1
#
_entry.id   AF-A0A2M7ICZ0-F1
#
_cell.length_a   1.000
_cell.length_b   1.000
_cell.length_c   1.000
_cell.angle_alpha   90.00
_cell.angle_beta   90.00
_cell.angle_gamma   90.00
#
_symmetry.space_group_name_H-M   'P 1'
#
loop_
_entity.id
_entity.type
_entity.pdbx_description
1 polymer ?
#
loop_
_entity_poly.entity_id
_entity_poly.type
_entity_poly.pdbx_seq_one_letter_code
_entity_poly.pdbx_strand_id
1 'polypeptide(L)'
;MIRRSLFTLPSITIVFYEHLFGAIILLPYLILTFKKEGLTKKEFFLLLFIAMFSGVLGTLWFTTALLKTNFISFSVVYLIQKLQPIFAISAASIFLKEKVSKSYIKWAVLALLAAYFVTFKNGII
;
A
#
# COMPACT_ATOMS: atom_id res chain seq x y z
N MET A 1 -7.34 10.19 -10.77
CA MET A 1 -7.18 11.57 -11.29
C MET A 1 -6.77 12.59 -10.22
N ILE A 2 -7.25 12.49 -8.97
CA ILE A 2 -7.01 13.49 -7.90
C ILE A 2 -5.51 13.69 -7.53
N ARG A 3 -4.69 12.64 -7.48
CA ARG A 3 -3.25 12.80 -7.16
C ARG A 3 -2.43 13.45 -8.29
N ARG A 4 -2.89 13.37 -9.55
CA ARG A 4 -2.15 13.93 -10.70
C ARG A 4 -2.26 15.45 -10.79
N SER A 5 -3.29 16.06 -10.21
CA SER A 5 -3.47 17.53 -10.18
C SER A 5 -2.76 18.21 -9.00
N LEU A 6 -2.18 17.43 -8.09
CA LEU A 6 -1.50 17.92 -6.87
C LEU A 6 0.03 17.83 -6.97
N PHE A 7 0.58 17.75 -8.18
CA PHE A 7 2.02 17.54 -8.44
C PHE A 7 2.93 18.64 -7.91
N THR A 8 2.37 19.81 -7.62
CA THR A 8 3.07 20.96 -7.04
C THR A 8 3.22 20.87 -5.51
N LEU A 9 2.49 19.97 -4.85
CA LEU A 9 2.55 19.81 -3.39
C LEU A 9 3.58 18.74 -2.99
N PRO A 10 4.33 18.96 -1.88
CA PRO A 10 5.19 17.92 -1.32
C PRO A 10 4.42 16.64 -0.98
N SER A 11 5.03 15.46 -1.20
CA SER A 11 4.39 14.16 -0.92
C SER A 11 3.92 14.04 0.53
N ILE A 12 4.69 14.60 1.46
CA ILE A 12 4.36 14.61 2.89
C ILE A 12 3.03 15.32 3.16
N THR A 13 2.74 16.41 2.45
CA THR A 13 1.50 17.16 2.58
C THR A 13 0.31 16.35 2.07
N ILE A 14 0.47 15.72 0.90
CA ILE A 14 -0.59 14.87 0.31
C ILE A 14 -0.93 13.72 1.26
N VAL A 15 0.09 13.02 1.76
CA VAL A 15 -0.12 11.86 2.64
C VAL A 15 -0.65 12.27 4.02
N PHE A 16 -0.22 13.41 4.55
CA PHE A 16 -0.76 13.95 5.80
C PHE A 16 -2.27 14.18 5.71
N TYR A 17 -2.73 14.87 4.67
CA TYR A 17 -4.16 15.12 4.49
C TYR A 17 -4.94 13.83 4.24
N GLU A 18 -4.39 12.88 3.47
CA GLU A 18 -5.01 11.56 3.26
C GLU A 18 -5.26 10.83 4.60
N HIS A 19 -4.27 10.82 5.49
CA HIS A 19 -4.42 10.20 6.82
C HIS A 19 -5.31 11.03 7.75
N LEU A 20 -5.26 12.36 7.67
CA LEU A 20 -6.10 13.24 8.48
C LEU A 20 -7.58 13.06 8.14
N PHE A 21 -7.94 13.06 6.85
CA PHE A 21 -9.31 12.81 6.43
C PHE A 21 -9.77 11.40 6.79
N GLY A 22 -8.92 10.38 6.55
CA GLY A 22 -9.21 9.02 6.98
C GLY A 22 -9.45 8.91 8.48
N ALA A 23 -8.62 9.58 9.30
CA ALA A 23 -8.76 9.61 10.74
C ALA A 23 -10.06 10.29 11.19
N ILE A 24 -10.41 11.45 10.62
CA ILE A 24 -11.67 12.16 10.95
C ILE A 24 -12.89 11.28 10.66
N ILE A 25 -12.90 10.59 9.52
CA ILE A 25 -13.99 9.70 9.12
C ILE A 25 -14.11 8.50 10.08
N LEU A 26 -12.98 7.94 10.51
CA LEU A 26 -12.95 6.76 11.38
C LEU A 26 -13.05 7.10 12.88
N LEU A 27 -12.79 8.33 13.28
CA LEU A 27 -12.81 8.80 14.67
C LEU A 27 -14.11 8.45 15.43
N PRO A 28 -15.33 8.69 14.89
CA PRO A 28 -16.55 8.37 15.63
C PRO A 28 -16.67 6.87 15.93
N TYR A 29 -16.25 6.01 14.99
CA TYR A 29 -16.25 4.57 15.20
C TYR A 29 -15.19 4.15 16.23
N LEU A 30 -14.00 4.73 16.15
CA LEU A 30 -12.89 4.45 17.06
C LEU A 30 -13.27 4.73 18.53
N ILE A 31 -13.89 5.88 18.81
CA ILE A 31 -14.31 6.27 20.15
C ILE A 31 -15.32 5.27 20.74
N LEU A 32 -16.25 4.76 19.91
CA LEU A 32 -17.25 3.77 20.34
C LEU A 32 -16.62 2.42 20.68
N THR A 33 -15.61 1.98 19.92
CA THR A 33 -14.93 0.69 20.12
C THR A 33 -13.99 0.73 21.33
N PHE A 34 -13.20 1.79 21.47
CA PHE A 34 -12.26 1.92 22.58
C PHE A 34 -12.95 2.01 23.95
N LYS A 35 -14.15 2.58 24.01
CA LYS A 35 -14.96 2.60 25.23
C LYS A 35 -15.46 1.21 25.67
N LYS A 36 -15.53 0.24 24.74
CA LYS A 36 -16.04 -1.11 25.01
C LYS A 36 -14.94 -2.10 25.35
N GLU A 37 -13.80 -2.03 24.65
CA GLU A 37 -12.81 -3.11 24.70
C GLU A 37 -11.43 -2.69 25.21
N GLY A 38 -11.15 -1.38 25.36
CA GLY A 38 -9.82 -0.89 25.74
C GLY A 38 -8.71 -1.38 24.79
N LEU A 39 -7.47 -0.97 25.05
CA LEU A 39 -6.31 -1.55 24.37
C LEU A 39 -5.20 -1.80 25.40
N THR A 40 -4.56 -2.95 25.29
CA THR A 40 -3.34 -3.23 26.03
C THR A 40 -2.16 -2.44 25.46
N LYS A 41 -1.12 -2.20 26.27
CA LYS A 41 0.11 -1.53 25.82
C LYS A 41 0.77 -2.25 24.64
N LYS A 42 0.67 -3.59 24.60
CA LYS A 42 1.22 -4.41 23.52
C LYS A 42 0.47 -4.18 22.21
N GLU A 43 -0.85 -4.20 22.25
CA GLU A 43 -1.69 -3.95 21.07
C GLU A 43 -1.48 -2.53 20.55
N PHE A 44 -1.39 -1.54 21.43
CA PHE A 44 -1.09 -0.17 21.04
C PHE A 44 0.26 -0.07 20.29
N PHE A 45 1.30 -0.74 20.79
CA PHE A 45 2.60 -0.73 20.13
C PHE A 45 2.59 -1.45 18.78
N LEU A 46 1.88 -2.59 18.68
CA LEU A 46 1.70 -3.29 17.41
C LEU A 46 0.94 -2.44 16.39
N LEU A 47 -0.14 -1.78 16.81
CA LEU A 47 -0.91 -0.86 15.98
C LEU A 47 -0.07 0.31 15.51
N LEU A 48 0.75 0.90 16.38
CA LEU A 48 1.68 1.98 16.02
C LEU A 48 2.69 1.51 14.96
N PHE A 49 3.25 0.30 15.13
CA PHE A 49 4.21 -0.26 14.19
C PHE A 49 3.56 -0.51 12.81
N ILE A 50 2.37 -1.12 12.79
CA ILE A 50 1.62 -1.38 11.56
C ILE A 50 1.26 -0.05 10.88
N ALA A 51 0.76 0.93 11.64
CA ALA A 51 0.39 2.26 11.11
C ALA A 51 1.60 3.00 10.52
N MET A 52 2.77 2.91 11.17
CA MET A 52 3.98 3.57 10.70
C MET A 52 4.52 2.93 9.42
N PHE A 53 4.71 1.61 9.40
CA PHE A 53 5.35 0.91 8.28
C PHE A 53 4.39 0.67 7.10
N SER A 54 3.19 0.15 7.36
CA SER A 54 2.21 -0.16 6.31
C SER A 54 1.38 1.05 5.89
N GLY A 55 1.15 2.01 6.79
CA GLY A 55 0.36 3.21 6.53
C GLY A 55 1.23 4.34 6.00
N VAL A 56 1.89 5.05 6.91
CA VAL A 56 2.57 6.32 6.62
C VAL A 56 3.77 6.13 5.69
N LEU A 57 4.70 5.24 6.02
CA LEU A 57 5.92 5.06 5.21
C LEU A 57 5.63 4.51 3.82
N GLY A 58 4.78 3.49 3.71
CA GLY A 58 4.39 2.90 2.43
C GLY A 58 3.75 3.93 1.49
N THR A 59 2.80 4.72 2.00
CA THR A 59 2.13 5.76 1.20
C THR A 59 3.04 6.93 0.87
N LEU A 60 3.94 7.34 1.77
CA LEU A 60 4.95 8.37 1.52
C LEU A 60 5.91 7.96 0.41
N TRP A 61 6.49 6.76 0.47
CA TRP A 61 7.42 6.29 -0.55
C TRP A 61 6.74 6.14 -1.91
N PHE A 62 5.52 5.60 -1.94
CA PHE A 62 4.76 5.52 -3.18
C PHE A 62 4.49 6.91 -3.78
N THR A 63 4.03 7.86 -2.96
CA THR A 63 3.74 9.23 -3.42
C THR A 63 5.01 9.95 -3.86
N THR A 64 6.13 9.72 -3.17
CA THR A 64 7.44 10.29 -3.52
C THR A 64 7.94 9.75 -4.87
N ALA A 65 7.81 8.44 -5.11
CA ALA A 65 8.18 7.84 -6.39
C ALA A 65 7.35 8.41 -7.56
N LEU A 66 6.06 8.69 -7.33
CA LEU A 66 5.22 9.37 -8.31
C LEU A 66 5.65 10.82 -8.58
N LEU A 67 5.97 11.60 -7.52
CA LEU A 67 6.44 12.98 -7.69
C LEU A 67 7.78 13.04 -8.44
N LYS A 68 8.75 12.18 -8.07
CA LYS A 68 10.08 12.16 -8.71
C LYS A 68 10.05 11.81 -10.20
N THR A 69 8.99 11.16 -10.66
CA THR A 69 8.81 10.80 -12.08
C THR A 69 7.94 11.81 -12.84
N ASN A 70 7.62 12.97 -12.24
CA ASN A 70 6.70 13.98 -12.77
C ASN A 70 5.36 13.39 -13.23
N PHE A 71 4.94 12.27 -12.64
CA PHE A 71 3.78 11.48 -13.07
C PHE A 71 3.81 10.98 -14.52
N ILE A 72 4.90 11.18 -15.28
CA ILE A 72 5.07 10.69 -16.65
C ILE A 72 5.11 9.16 -16.63
N SER A 73 5.83 8.60 -15.65
CA SER A 73 5.92 7.15 -15.42
C SER A 73 4.88 6.63 -14.43
N PHE A 74 3.71 7.28 -14.32
CA PHE A 74 2.63 6.84 -13.42
C PHE A 74 2.32 5.34 -13.59
N SER A 75 2.30 4.87 -14.85
CA SER A 75 2.07 3.47 -15.18
C SER A 75 3.17 2.54 -14.62
N VAL A 76 4.43 2.97 -14.64
CA VAL A 76 5.58 2.16 -14.17
C VAL A 76 5.59 2.05 -12.65
N VAL A 77 5.41 3.15 -11.92
CA VAL A 77 5.37 3.10 -10.45
C VAL A 77 4.17 2.26 -9.98
N TYR A 78 3.03 2.40 -10.65
CA TYR A 78 1.84 1.59 -10.33
C TYR A 78 2.02 0.12 -10.72
N LEU A 79 2.75 -0.18 -11.80
CA LEU A 79 3.11 -1.55 -12.18
C LEU A 79 4.01 -2.20 -11.14
N ILE A 80 5.04 -1.49 -10.67
CA ILE A 80 5.91 -1.99 -9.59
C ILE A 80 5.09 -2.26 -8.34
N GLN A 81 4.10 -1.42 -8.01
CA GLN A 81 3.18 -1.71 -6.90
C GLN A 81 2.31 -2.96 -7.12
N LYS A 82 1.95 -3.31 -8.36
CA LYS A 82 1.25 -4.57 -8.63
C LYS A 82 2.09 -5.81 -8.32
N LEU A 83 3.40 -5.65 -8.09
CA LEU A 83 4.29 -6.70 -7.61
C LEU A 83 4.26 -6.87 -6.08
N GLN A 84 3.57 -6.00 -5.32
CA GLN A 84 3.38 -6.15 -3.87
C GLN A 84 2.99 -7.56 -3.42
N PRO A 85 2.10 -8.30 -4.14
CA PRO A 85 1.77 -9.68 -3.78
C PRO A 85 3.00 -10.56 -3.64
N ILE A 86 3.99 -10.46 -4.54
CA ILE A 86 5.23 -11.26 -4.51
C ILE A 86 5.97 -11.05 -3.18
N PHE A 87 6.14 -9.80 -2.77
CA PHE A 87 6.82 -9.45 -1.53
C PHE A 87 6.00 -9.89 -0.31
N ALA A 88 4.68 -9.73 -0.35
CA ALA A 88 3.79 -10.15 0.74
C ALA A 88 3.86 -11.67 0.98
N ILE A 89 3.82 -12.49 -0.08
CA ILE A 89 3.93 -13.96 0.03
C ILE A 89 5.32 -14.36 0.53
N SER A 90 6.37 -13.73 0.00
CA SER A 90 7.74 -14.05 0.38
C SER A 90 7.95 -13.75 1.87
N ALA A 91 7.46 -12.60 2.34
CA ALA A 91 7.47 -12.24 3.74
C ALA A 91 6.61 -13.21 4.59
N ALA A 92 5.40 -13.56 4.14
CA ALA A 92 4.56 -14.53 4.86
C ALA A 92 5.25 -15.91 4.97
N SER A 93 5.89 -16.39 3.91
CA SER A 93 6.61 -17.66 3.94
C SER A 93 7.83 -17.61 4.86
N ILE A 94 8.55 -16.48 4.97
CA ILE A 94 9.71 -16.32 5.85
C ILE A 94 9.28 -16.14 7.32
N PHE A 95 8.38 -15.21 7.59
CA PHE A 95 8.01 -14.80 8.95
C PHE A 95 6.93 -15.69 9.58
N LEU A 96 5.92 -16.11 8.80
CA LEU A 96 4.82 -16.97 9.27
C LEU A 96 5.08 -18.45 8.99
N LYS A 97 6.13 -18.79 8.23
CA LYS A 97 6.49 -20.17 7.82
C LYS A 97 5.37 -20.88 7.05
N GLU A 98 4.53 -20.11 6.35
CA GLU A 98 3.46 -20.66 5.53
C GLU A 98 4.02 -21.38 4.30
N LYS A 99 3.45 -22.56 4.01
CA LYS A 99 3.81 -23.35 2.83
C LYS A 99 3.11 -22.78 1.60
N VAL A 100 3.89 -22.21 0.69
CA VAL A 100 3.37 -21.75 -0.60
C VAL A 100 2.98 -22.96 -1.46
N SER A 101 1.70 -23.08 -1.79
CA SER A 101 1.23 -24.20 -2.61
C SER A 101 1.66 -24.05 -4.07
N LYS A 102 1.90 -25.16 -4.77
CA LYS A 102 2.22 -25.14 -6.21
C LYS A 102 1.09 -24.53 -7.05
N SER A 103 -0.16 -24.68 -6.61
CA SER A 103 -1.33 -24.06 -7.24
C SER A 103 -1.26 -22.54 -7.14
N TYR A 104 -0.89 -22.03 -5.97
CA TYR A 104 -0.73 -20.59 -5.72
C TYR A 104 0.31 -19.97 -6.67
N ILE A 105 1.47 -20.62 -6.84
CA ILE A 105 2.54 -20.13 -7.74
C ILE A 105 2.03 -19.99 -9.18
N LYS A 106 1.23 -20.95 -9.67
CA LYS A 106 0.62 -20.87 -11.01
C LYS A 106 -0.27 -19.64 -11.17
N TRP A 107 -1.13 -19.37 -10.18
CA TRP A 107 -2.00 -18.19 -10.18
C TRP A 107 -1.25 -16.88 -10.04
N ALA A 108 -0.20 -16.84 -9.21
CA ALA A 108 0.66 -15.66 -9.07
C ALA A 108 1.35 -15.31 -10.40
N VAL A 109 1.92 -16.31 -11.10
CA VAL A 109 2.53 -16.11 -12.42
C VAL A 109 1.50 -15.60 -13.42
N LEU A 110 0.31 -16.20 -13.47
CA LEU A 110 -0.76 -15.75 -14.36
C LEU A 110 -1.19 -14.30 -14.07
N ALA A 111 -1.32 -13.93 -12.80
CA ALA A 111 -1.69 -12.58 -12.39
C ALA A 111 -0.63 -11.54 -12.78
N LEU A 112 0.65 -11.89 -12.69
CA LEU A 112 1.75 -11.01 -13.11
C LEU A 112 1.77 -10.79 -14.63
N LEU A 113 1.57 -11.85 -15.40
CA LEU A 113 1.44 -11.76 -16.86
C LEU A 113 0.24 -10.90 -17.26
N ALA A 114 -0.92 -11.12 -16.63
CA ALA A 114 -2.11 -10.29 -16.87
C ALA A 114 -1.88 -8.82 -16.48
N ALA A 115 -1.23 -8.57 -15.34
CA ALA A 115 -0.91 -7.22 -14.89
C ALA A 115 0.01 -6.48 -15.87
N TYR A 116 0.97 -7.18 -16.49
CA TYR A 116 1.82 -6.65 -17.55
C TYR A 116 0.99 -6.21 -18.77
N PHE A 117 0.18 -7.10 -19.34
CA PHE A 117 -0.64 -6.80 -20.52
C PHE A 117 -1.71 -5.73 -20.26
N VAL A 118 -2.31 -5.69 -19.07
CA VAL A 118 -3.26 -4.62 -18.69
C VAL A 118 -2.57 -3.26 -18.62
N THR A 119 -1.28 -3.23 -18.28
CA THR A 119 -0.53 -1.99 -18.13
C THR A 119 0.07 -1.52 -19.45
N PHE A 120 0.52 -2.44 -20.29
CA PHE A 120 1.09 -2.16 -21.61
C PHE A 120 0.10 -2.56 -22.70
N LYS A 121 -0.61 -1.57 -23.25
CA LYS A 121 -1.67 -1.75 -24.26
C LYS A 121 -1.22 -2.59 -25.49
N ASN A 122 0.09 -2.62 -25.79
CA ASN A 122 0.68 -3.40 -26.89
C ASN A 122 1.78 -4.39 -26.41
N GLY A 123 1.95 -4.62 -25.10
CA GLY A 123 3.00 -5.51 -24.57
C GLY A 123 4.44 -5.00 -24.73
N ILE A 124 4.63 -3.72 -25.08
CA ILE A 124 5.93 -3.08 -25.26
C ILE A 124 6.11 -2.03 -24.15
N ILE A 125 7.28 -2.04 -23.51
CA ILE A 125 7.68 -1.17 -22.38
C ILE A 125 7.96 0.26 -22.87
#